data_AF-A0A178ELX7-F1
#
_entry.id   AF-A0A178ELX7-F1
#
_cell.length_a   1.000
_cell.length_b   1.000
_cell.length_c   1.000
_cell.angle_alpha   90.00
_cell.angle_beta   90.00
_cell.angle_gamma   90.00
#
_symmetry.space_group_name_H-M   'P 1'
#
loop_
_entity.id
_entity.type
_entity.pdbx_description
1 polymer ?
#
loop_
_entity_poly.entity_id
_entity_poly.type
_entity_poly.pdbx_seq_one_letter_code
_entity_poly.pdbx_strand_id
1 'polypeptide(L)'
;IAPPDNSQLQSPLLRLPPEIKHMIYALCFVTDCSLLDPIADPSMRTLKKEKNGSKGVSIPGSNLLQTCRRVYHEVDRRPLLTENSFCFTSVDRVRTFLKSLDGDFSTYVQDIEIDIRRVHSNHPDRAREWLHYLAWGNGSWAQNLASLRRDAVGLKCLRLNFESWPRVPMFRTELWDLLRSMLSRLEGLDRIVVIGASKGSNMARKAPWSSVHFVGGDDVGPDDLVPRLWSAVQGSDDTKVIRWVRESGRIHLEVVSTAYLLKRVDGNWSIPSSRSSHTDPWPESGS
;
A
#
# COMPACT_ATOMS: atom_id res chain seq x y z
N ILE A 1 -4.38 -3.64 -18.36
CA ILE A 1 -5.80 -3.23 -18.59
C ILE A 1 -6.12 -3.60 -20.01
N ALA A 2 -6.98 -4.58 -20.24
CA ALA A 2 -7.31 -4.99 -21.61
C ALA A 2 -8.04 -3.86 -22.38
N PRO A 3 -7.89 -3.78 -23.71
CA PRO A 3 -8.67 -2.87 -24.53
C PRO A 3 -10.17 -3.24 -24.53
N PRO A 4 -11.08 -2.32 -24.88
CA PRO A 4 -12.49 -2.62 -25.02
C PRO A 4 -12.80 -3.53 -26.20
N ASP A 5 -13.69 -4.48 -25.98
CA ASP A 5 -14.28 -5.36 -27.01
C ASP A 5 -15.34 -4.61 -27.85
N ASN A 6 -15.80 -3.46 -27.36
CA ASN A 6 -16.92 -2.71 -27.91
C ASN A 6 -16.51 -1.98 -29.20
N SER A 7 -17.37 -2.05 -30.22
CA SER A 7 -17.20 -1.41 -31.53
C SER A 7 -17.69 0.06 -31.57
N GLN A 8 -17.98 0.68 -30.43
CA GLN A 8 -18.41 2.08 -30.39
C GLN A 8 -17.31 2.98 -30.95
N LEU A 9 -17.54 3.53 -32.15
CA LEU A 9 -16.52 4.26 -32.90
C LEU A 9 -16.19 5.61 -32.27
N GLN A 10 -17.15 6.27 -31.61
CA GLN A 10 -16.97 7.63 -31.07
C GLN A 10 -17.79 7.89 -29.80
N SER A 11 -17.10 8.14 -28.68
CA SER A 11 -17.70 8.68 -27.45
C SER A 11 -17.87 10.20 -27.59
N PRO A 12 -18.97 10.82 -27.12
CA PRO A 12 -19.10 12.27 -27.04
C PRO A 12 -17.96 12.95 -26.27
N LEU A 13 -17.33 12.25 -25.33
CA LEU A 13 -16.14 12.71 -24.61
C LEU A 13 -14.98 13.08 -25.56
N LEU A 14 -14.91 12.44 -26.74
CA LEU A 14 -13.86 12.71 -27.72
C LEU A 14 -14.01 14.07 -28.42
N ARG A 15 -15.19 14.70 -28.34
CA ARG A 15 -15.45 16.04 -28.90
C ARG A 15 -14.97 17.16 -27.98
N LEU A 16 -14.62 16.85 -26.73
CA LEU A 16 -14.17 17.85 -25.77
C LEU A 16 -12.72 18.29 -26.08
N PRO A 17 -12.36 19.54 -25.74
CA PRO A 17 -10.98 19.99 -25.78
C PRO A 17 -10.05 19.07 -24.97
N PRO A 18 -8.79 18.87 -25.39
CA PRO A 18 -7.84 17.99 -24.71
C PRO A 18 -7.70 18.27 -23.21
N GLU A 19 -7.72 19.54 -22.81
CA GLU A 19 -7.58 20.00 -21.43
C GLU A 19 -8.72 19.45 -20.56
N ILE A 20 -9.96 19.56 -21.06
CA ILE A 20 -11.14 19.06 -20.36
C ILE A 20 -11.10 17.53 -20.27
N LYS A 21 -10.68 16.85 -21.35
CA LYS A 21 -10.51 15.39 -21.35
C LYS A 21 -9.51 14.95 -20.29
N HIS A 22 -8.34 15.58 -20.23
CA HIS A 22 -7.31 15.23 -19.25
C HIS A 22 -7.78 15.44 -17.81
N MET A 23 -8.51 16.51 -17.52
CA MET A 23 -9.09 16.72 -16.19
C MET A 23 -10.10 15.62 -15.83
N ILE A 24 -11.01 15.27 -16.74
CA ILE A 24 -11.97 14.18 -16.53
C ILE A 24 -11.24 12.86 -16.29
N TYR A 25 -10.23 12.55 -17.10
CA TYR A 25 -9.47 11.31 -16.99
C TYR A 25 -8.72 11.23 -15.66
N ALA A 26 -8.05 12.30 -15.24
CA ALA A 26 -7.37 12.37 -13.97
C ALA A 26 -8.34 12.11 -12.80
N LEU A 27 -9.49 12.77 -12.79
CA LEU A 27 -10.52 12.59 -11.76
C LEU A 27 -11.12 11.17 -11.76
N CYS A 28 -11.23 10.52 -12.92
CA CYS A 28 -11.74 9.16 -13.00
C CYS A 28 -10.75 8.08 -12.54
N PHE A 29 -9.45 8.39 -12.51
CA PHE A 29 -8.42 7.40 -12.18
C PHE A 29 -7.94 7.43 -10.74
N VAL A 30 -8.17 8.52 -10.02
CA VAL A 30 -7.75 8.62 -8.62
C VAL A 30 -8.91 8.19 -7.73
N THR A 31 -8.60 7.38 -6.73
CA THR A 31 -9.53 6.99 -5.67
C THR A 31 -8.90 7.27 -4.30
N ASP A 32 -9.74 7.65 -3.34
CA ASP A 32 -9.29 7.88 -1.96
C ASP A 32 -9.06 6.56 -1.19
N CYS A 33 -9.48 5.43 -1.77
CA CYS A 33 -9.42 4.10 -1.14
C CYS A 33 -8.41 3.17 -1.82
N SER A 34 -7.64 2.41 -1.03
CA SER A 34 -6.72 1.38 -1.55
C SER A 34 -7.46 0.34 -2.41
N LEU A 35 -6.88 0.04 -3.58
CA LEU A 35 -7.43 -0.93 -4.53
C LEU A 35 -7.07 -2.35 -4.10
N LEU A 36 -8.04 -3.10 -3.60
CA LEU A 36 -7.82 -4.46 -3.09
C LEU A 36 -7.77 -5.51 -4.22
N ASP A 37 -6.67 -6.25 -4.26
CA ASP A 37 -6.36 -7.33 -5.21
C ASP A 37 -6.81 -6.99 -6.65
N PRO A 38 -6.33 -5.86 -7.20
CA PRO A 38 -6.76 -5.37 -8.51
C PRO A 38 -6.44 -6.39 -9.60
N ILE A 39 -7.39 -6.58 -10.50
CA ILE A 39 -7.22 -7.44 -11.68
C ILE A 39 -7.08 -6.53 -12.89
N ALA A 40 -5.88 -6.45 -13.47
CA ALA A 40 -5.63 -5.62 -14.63
C ALA A 40 -6.17 -6.23 -15.93
N ASP A 41 -6.35 -7.55 -16.01
CA ASP A 41 -6.93 -8.21 -17.18
C ASP A 41 -8.36 -8.72 -16.88
N PRO A 42 -9.40 -8.14 -17.50
CA PRO A 42 -10.78 -8.64 -17.39
C PRO A 42 -10.93 -10.12 -17.74
N SER A 43 -10.13 -10.66 -18.65
CA SER A 43 -10.16 -12.09 -19.03
C SER A 43 -9.74 -13.01 -17.89
N MET A 44 -8.98 -12.49 -16.92
CA MET A 44 -8.57 -13.22 -15.71
C MET A 44 -9.65 -13.18 -14.61
N ARG A 45 -10.71 -12.37 -14.77
CA ARG A 45 -11.83 -12.33 -13.79
C ARG A 45 -12.67 -13.60 -13.81
N THR A 46 -12.71 -14.33 -14.93
CA THR A 46 -13.49 -15.57 -15.09
C THR A 46 -12.85 -16.79 -14.42
N LEU A 47 -11.54 -16.79 -14.17
CA LEU A 47 -10.80 -17.95 -13.64
C LEU A 47 -10.87 -18.12 -12.12
N LYS A 48 -11.18 -17.07 -11.35
CA LYS A 48 -11.27 -17.15 -9.88
C LYS A 48 -12.46 -16.34 -9.36
N LYS A 49 -13.69 -16.83 -9.58
CA LYS A 49 -14.79 -16.55 -8.64
C LYS A 49 -14.44 -17.25 -7.32
N GLU A 50 -13.64 -16.59 -6.48
CA GLU A 50 -13.41 -17.06 -5.11
C GLU A 50 -14.77 -17.19 -4.41
N LYS A 51 -15.03 -18.37 -3.83
CA LYS A 51 -16.27 -18.72 -3.10
C LYS A 51 -16.60 -17.79 -1.91
N ASN A 52 -15.73 -16.83 -1.60
CA ASN A 52 -15.84 -15.95 -0.44
C ASN A 52 -16.07 -14.49 -0.83
N GLY A 53 -17.17 -14.18 -1.52
CA GLY A 53 -17.89 -12.90 -1.48
C GLY A 53 -17.18 -11.57 -1.80
N SER A 54 -15.85 -11.54 -1.96
CA SER A 54 -15.10 -10.34 -2.30
C SER A 54 -15.24 -10.10 -3.79
N LYS A 55 -16.20 -9.26 -4.16
CA LYS A 55 -16.22 -8.66 -5.50
C LYS A 55 -14.92 -7.87 -5.61
N GLY A 56 -13.96 -8.36 -6.42
CA GLY A 56 -12.75 -7.61 -6.71
C GLY A 56 -13.13 -6.19 -7.12
N VAL A 57 -12.51 -5.19 -6.48
CA VAL A 57 -12.82 -3.79 -6.77
C VAL A 57 -12.35 -3.52 -8.19
N SER A 58 -13.26 -3.03 -9.05
CA SER A 58 -12.86 -2.66 -10.39
C SER A 58 -11.93 -1.46 -10.30
N ILE A 59 -10.84 -1.51 -11.05
CA ILE A 59 -9.87 -0.41 -11.12
C ILE A 59 -10.61 0.88 -11.50
N PRO A 60 -10.40 2.00 -10.78
CA PRO A 60 -11.00 3.30 -11.10
C PRO A 60 -10.74 3.66 -12.56
N GLY A 61 -11.74 4.27 -13.20
CA GLY A 61 -11.65 4.60 -14.62
C GLY A 61 -11.57 3.39 -15.55
N SER A 62 -11.68 2.14 -15.07
CA SER A 62 -11.75 0.98 -15.96
C SER A 62 -12.93 1.09 -16.92
N ASN A 63 -14.08 1.57 -16.45
CA ASN A 63 -15.27 1.74 -17.29
C ASN A 63 -15.03 2.80 -18.38
N LEU A 64 -14.27 3.84 -18.06
CA LEU A 64 -13.87 4.86 -19.02
C LEU A 64 -12.90 4.29 -20.07
N LEU A 65 -11.91 3.51 -19.65
CA LEU A 65 -11.01 2.81 -20.58
C LEU A 65 -11.77 1.79 -21.45
N GLN A 66 -12.86 1.24 -20.93
CA GLN A 66 -13.73 0.29 -21.63
C GLN A 66 -14.80 0.97 -22.50
N THR A 67 -14.94 2.31 -22.51
CA THR A 67 -16.02 2.94 -23.29
C THR A 67 -15.80 2.81 -24.80
N CYS A 68 -14.61 3.13 -25.30
CA CYS A 68 -14.25 2.89 -26.71
C CYS A 68 -12.74 2.80 -26.91
N ARG A 69 -12.32 2.15 -28.01
CA ARG A 69 -10.90 1.94 -28.35
C ARG A 69 -10.10 3.24 -28.42
N ARG A 70 -10.71 4.31 -28.93
CA ARG A 70 -10.04 5.60 -29.06
C ARG A 70 -9.74 6.24 -27.70
N VAL A 71 -10.69 6.19 -26.75
CA VAL A 71 -10.45 6.62 -25.36
C VAL A 71 -9.34 5.79 -24.75
N TYR A 72 -9.36 4.47 -24.91
CA TYR A 72 -8.32 3.58 -24.39
C TYR A 72 -6.89 3.99 -24.82
N HIS A 73 -6.71 4.44 -26.07
CA HIS A 73 -5.41 4.85 -26.60
C HIS A 73 -5.05 6.32 -26.36
N GLU A 74 -6.03 7.24 -26.25
CA GLU A 74 -5.78 8.66 -25.98
C GLU A 74 -5.49 8.95 -24.50
N VAL A 75 -6.00 8.11 -23.60
CA VAL A 75 -5.95 8.38 -22.17
C VAL A 75 -4.57 8.09 -21.58
N ASP A 76 -4.01 9.05 -20.86
CA ASP A 76 -2.84 8.84 -20.02
C ASP A 76 -3.22 8.02 -18.78
N ARG A 77 -2.67 6.80 -18.69
CA ARG A 77 -2.91 5.86 -17.59
C ARG A 77 -1.92 6.02 -16.44
N ARG A 78 -0.89 6.86 -16.58
CA ARG A 78 0.11 7.06 -15.52
C ARG A 78 -0.49 7.53 -14.19
N PRO A 79 -1.44 8.49 -14.14
CA PRO A 79 -2.07 8.92 -12.89
C PRO A 79 -2.73 7.77 -12.11
N LEU A 80 -3.31 6.80 -12.82
CA LEU A 80 -3.91 5.62 -12.19
C LEU A 80 -2.87 4.81 -11.39
N LEU A 81 -1.63 4.76 -11.85
CA LEU A 81 -0.58 3.95 -11.22
C LEU A 81 0.25 4.76 -10.21
N THR A 82 0.41 6.07 -10.43
CA THR A 82 1.23 6.93 -9.58
C THR A 82 0.50 7.54 -8.38
N GLU A 83 -0.83 7.71 -8.47
CA GLU A 83 -1.62 8.41 -7.43
C GLU A 83 -2.45 7.46 -6.55
N ASN A 84 -2.52 6.17 -6.87
CA ASN A 84 -3.32 5.20 -6.11
C ASN A 84 -2.45 4.23 -5.32
N SER A 85 -2.98 3.77 -4.18
CA SER A 85 -2.43 2.65 -3.42
C SER A 85 -3.05 1.32 -3.86
N PHE A 86 -2.19 0.32 -4.06
CA PHE A 86 -2.61 -1.02 -4.47
C PHE A 86 -2.41 -2.01 -3.33
N CYS A 87 -3.51 -2.54 -2.79
CA CYS A 87 -3.52 -3.44 -1.65
C CYS A 87 -3.60 -4.90 -2.09
N PHE A 88 -2.74 -5.75 -1.57
CA PHE A 88 -2.67 -7.16 -1.94
C PHE A 88 -2.66 -8.09 -0.74
N THR A 89 -3.37 -9.21 -0.88
CA THR A 89 -3.47 -10.22 0.19
C THR A 89 -2.54 -11.42 -0.02
N SER A 90 -1.93 -11.57 -1.19
CA SER A 90 -0.90 -12.58 -1.47
C SER A 90 0.13 -12.11 -2.51
N VAL A 91 1.31 -12.72 -2.47
CA VAL A 91 2.39 -12.46 -3.44
C VAL A 91 1.97 -12.82 -4.86
N ASP A 92 1.26 -13.95 -5.06
CA ASP A 92 0.68 -14.32 -6.36
C ASP A 92 -0.12 -13.16 -6.98
N ARG A 93 -0.99 -12.49 -6.19
CA ARG A 93 -1.82 -11.38 -6.68
C ARG A 93 -0.99 -10.18 -7.10
N VAL A 94 0.01 -9.78 -6.29
CA VAL A 94 0.93 -8.68 -6.64
C VAL A 94 1.66 -9.01 -7.95
N ARG A 95 2.25 -10.21 -8.03
CA ARG A 95 3.05 -10.63 -9.19
C ARG A 95 2.21 -10.70 -10.44
N THR A 96 1.02 -11.29 -10.37
CA THR A 96 0.09 -11.33 -11.50
C THR A 96 -0.30 -9.93 -11.93
N PHE A 97 -0.62 -9.04 -10.98
CA PHE A 97 -0.96 -7.65 -11.29
C PHE A 97 0.20 -6.95 -12.00
N LEU A 98 1.39 -6.92 -11.40
CA LEU A 98 2.55 -6.24 -11.97
C LEU A 98 2.96 -6.79 -13.34
N LYS A 99 2.92 -8.12 -13.52
CA LYS A 99 3.18 -8.76 -14.82
C LYS A 99 2.12 -8.47 -15.88
N SER A 100 0.89 -8.21 -15.46
CA SER A 100 -0.22 -7.86 -16.37
C SER A 100 -0.25 -6.38 -16.76
N LEU A 101 0.64 -5.56 -16.18
CA LEU A 101 0.90 -4.20 -16.67
C LEU A 101 1.89 -4.32 -17.84
N ASP A 102 1.44 -3.93 -19.03
CA ASP A 102 2.29 -3.96 -20.23
C ASP A 102 3.51 -3.03 -20.09
N GLY A 103 4.68 -3.45 -20.59
CA GLY A 103 5.86 -2.59 -20.76
C GLY A 103 6.30 -1.84 -19.50
N ASP A 104 6.56 -0.54 -19.65
CA ASP A 104 7.09 0.32 -18.59
C ASP A 104 6.05 0.69 -17.51
N PHE A 105 4.78 0.25 -17.62
CA PHE A 105 3.73 0.69 -16.69
C PHE A 105 3.96 0.25 -15.24
N SER A 106 4.59 -0.90 -15.02
CA SER A 106 4.98 -1.36 -13.68
C SER A 106 5.90 -0.38 -12.95
N THR A 107 6.70 0.40 -13.69
CA THR A 107 7.59 1.44 -13.13
C THR A 107 6.85 2.66 -12.60
N TYR A 108 5.56 2.82 -12.92
CA TYR A 108 4.73 3.89 -12.39
C TYR A 108 3.97 3.49 -11.12
N VAL A 109 4.00 2.22 -10.72
CA VAL A 109 3.39 1.78 -9.46
C VAL A 109 4.25 2.27 -8.31
N GLN A 110 3.74 3.24 -7.53
CA GLN A 110 4.50 3.92 -6.49
C GLN A 110 4.09 3.55 -5.06
N ASP A 111 2.84 3.13 -4.82
CA ASP A 111 2.33 2.81 -3.47
C ASP A 111 1.69 1.41 -3.46
N ILE A 112 2.29 0.50 -2.69
CA ILE A 112 1.79 -0.86 -2.50
C ILE A 112 1.49 -1.10 -1.02
N GLU A 113 0.33 -1.67 -0.75
CA GLU A 113 -0.11 -2.13 0.56
C GLU A 113 -0.15 -3.66 0.61
N ILE A 114 0.42 -4.24 1.66
CA ILE A 114 0.39 -5.67 1.94
C ILE A 114 -0.55 -5.90 3.11
N ASP A 115 -1.64 -6.62 2.84
CA ASP A 115 -2.65 -6.94 3.85
C ASP A 115 -2.46 -8.35 4.38
N ILE A 116 -2.10 -8.45 5.66
CA ILE A 116 -1.76 -9.71 6.32
C ILE A 116 -2.99 -10.50 6.78
N ARG A 117 -4.23 -10.05 6.49
CA ARG A 117 -5.47 -10.76 6.91
C ARG A 117 -5.54 -12.22 6.46
N ARG A 118 -4.82 -12.60 5.41
CA ARG A 118 -4.77 -13.96 4.87
C ARG A 118 -3.62 -14.81 5.43
N VAL A 119 -2.77 -14.26 6.30
CA VAL A 119 -1.69 -14.97 6.98
C VAL A 119 -2.23 -15.78 8.15
N HIS A 120 -1.71 -16.99 8.36
CA HIS A 120 -2.18 -17.93 9.38
C HIS A 120 -1.05 -18.86 9.83
N SER A 121 -0.95 -19.19 11.13
CA SER A 121 0.00 -20.19 11.65
C SER A 121 -0.16 -21.60 11.06
N ASN A 122 -1.37 -22.01 10.64
CA ASN A 122 -1.59 -23.31 9.98
C ASN A 122 -1.10 -23.32 8.52
N HIS A 123 -0.85 -22.15 7.94
CA HIS A 123 -0.34 -21.98 6.59
C HIS A 123 0.85 -21.00 6.61
N PRO A 124 1.96 -21.37 7.27
CA PRO A 124 3.11 -20.49 7.44
C PRO A 124 3.75 -20.10 6.10
N ASP A 125 3.49 -20.87 5.04
CA ASP A 125 4.02 -20.62 3.71
C ASP A 125 3.60 -19.27 3.15
N ARG A 126 2.44 -18.73 3.51
CA ARG A 126 2.03 -17.38 3.09
C ARG A 126 2.90 -16.30 3.72
N ALA A 127 3.22 -16.43 5.01
CA ALA A 127 4.13 -15.53 5.69
C ALA A 127 5.53 -15.62 5.08
N ARG A 128 6.03 -16.85 4.85
CA ARG A 128 7.33 -17.11 4.21
C ARG A 128 7.39 -16.53 2.79
N GLU A 129 6.34 -16.68 2.00
CA GLU A 129 6.26 -16.16 0.63
C GLU A 129 6.42 -14.63 0.64
N TRP A 130 5.72 -13.93 1.53
CA TRP A 130 5.91 -12.48 1.71
C TRP A 130 7.33 -12.11 2.12
N LEU A 131 7.90 -12.84 3.09
CA LEU A 131 9.29 -12.61 3.54
C LEU A 131 10.30 -12.81 2.41
N HIS A 132 10.11 -13.84 1.58
CA HIS A 132 10.96 -14.08 0.42
C HIS A 132 10.79 -13.00 -0.65
N TYR A 133 9.56 -12.56 -0.90
CA TYR A 133 9.27 -11.55 -1.92
C TYR A 133 9.77 -10.15 -1.54
N LEU A 134 9.79 -9.85 -0.23
CA LEU A 134 10.29 -8.58 0.33
C LEU A 134 11.79 -8.57 0.62
N ALA A 135 12.48 -9.71 0.57
CA ALA A 135 13.92 -9.75 0.82
C ALA A 135 14.69 -8.99 -0.26
N TRP A 136 14.96 -7.70 -0.05
CA TRP A 136 15.86 -6.93 -0.92
C TRP A 136 17.30 -7.31 -0.57
N GLY A 137 18.04 -7.84 -1.54
CA GLY A 137 19.41 -8.26 -1.30
C GLY A 137 20.08 -8.85 -2.54
N ASN A 138 21.42 -8.94 -2.47
CA ASN A 138 22.28 -9.42 -3.56
C ASN A 138 22.64 -10.91 -3.44
N GLY A 139 21.91 -11.68 -2.61
CA GLY A 139 22.11 -13.12 -2.51
C GLY A 139 21.79 -13.82 -3.83
N SER A 140 22.47 -14.93 -4.14
CA SER A 140 22.25 -15.73 -5.36
C SER A 140 20.78 -16.12 -5.57
N TRP A 141 20.03 -16.29 -4.48
CA TRP A 141 18.58 -16.55 -4.50
C TRP A 141 17.73 -15.35 -4.94
N ALA A 142 18.13 -14.13 -4.55
CA ALA A 142 17.45 -12.91 -4.96
C ALA A 142 17.69 -12.60 -6.45
N GLN A 143 18.72 -13.20 -7.06
CA GLN A 143 18.96 -13.10 -8.49
C GLN A 143 18.01 -13.96 -9.34
N ASN A 144 17.53 -15.08 -8.81
CA ASN A 144 16.71 -16.04 -9.55
C ASN A 144 15.21 -15.96 -9.22
N LEU A 145 14.83 -15.43 -8.05
CA LEU A 145 13.43 -15.27 -7.67
C LEU A 145 12.97 -13.82 -7.93
N ALA A 146 11.76 -13.69 -8.49
CA ALA A 146 11.10 -12.40 -8.60
C ALA A 146 10.93 -11.79 -7.19
N SER A 147 11.27 -10.52 -7.04
CA SER A 147 11.17 -9.77 -5.79
C SER A 147 10.37 -8.50 -6.02
N LEU A 148 9.76 -7.96 -4.96
CA LEU A 148 8.95 -6.75 -5.08
C LEU A 148 9.74 -5.58 -5.67
N ARG A 149 11.02 -5.43 -5.31
CA ARG A 149 11.91 -4.38 -5.84
C ARG A 149 12.13 -4.49 -7.35
N ARG A 150 12.14 -5.71 -7.89
CA ARG A 150 12.32 -5.97 -9.32
C ARG A 150 11.01 -5.82 -10.08
N ASP A 151 9.92 -6.33 -9.51
CA ASP A 151 8.62 -6.30 -10.15
C ASP A 151 7.99 -4.89 -10.12
N ALA A 152 8.33 -4.07 -9.12
CA ALA A 152 7.87 -2.68 -8.95
C ALA A 152 9.07 -1.74 -8.72
N VAL A 153 9.87 -1.52 -9.77
CA VAL A 153 11.09 -0.67 -9.71
C VAL A 153 10.78 0.77 -9.29
N GLY A 154 9.57 1.26 -9.59
CA GLY A 154 9.10 2.59 -9.21
C GLY A 154 8.59 2.73 -7.78
N LEU A 155 8.61 1.67 -6.97
CA LEU A 155 8.00 1.66 -5.65
C LEU A 155 8.63 2.72 -4.75
N LYS A 156 7.78 3.61 -4.23
CA LYS A 156 8.18 4.71 -3.32
C LYS A 156 7.61 4.53 -1.92
N CYS A 157 6.41 3.99 -1.81
CA CYS A 157 5.71 3.74 -0.57
C CYS A 157 5.37 2.26 -0.43
N LEU A 158 5.71 1.68 0.72
CA LEU A 158 5.19 0.37 1.12
C LEU A 158 4.33 0.55 2.38
N ARG A 159 3.17 -0.11 2.41
CA ARG A 159 2.26 -0.12 3.57
C ARG A 159 2.10 -1.56 4.05
N LEU A 160 2.25 -1.79 5.33
CA LEU A 160 2.07 -3.09 5.98
C LEU A 160 0.80 -3.03 6.83
N ASN A 161 -0.29 -3.65 6.36
CA ASN A 161 -1.58 -3.56 6.99
C ASN A 161 -1.87 -4.75 7.91
N PHE A 162 -1.81 -4.49 9.22
CA PHE A 162 -2.09 -5.38 10.35
C PHE A 162 -3.42 -5.04 11.05
N GLU A 163 -4.27 -4.18 10.49
CA GLU A 163 -5.56 -3.77 11.07
C GLU A 163 -6.47 -4.96 11.40
N SER A 164 -6.35 -6.07 10.66
CA SER A 164 -7.16 -7.26 10.88
C SER A 164 -6.85 -7.97 12.21
N TRP A 165 -5.76 -7.63 12.92
CA TRP A 165 -5.57 -8.08 14.30
C TRP A 165 -6.74 -7.59 15.20
N PRO A 166 -7.29 -8.41 16.12
CA PRO A 166 -6.87 -9.74 16.58
C PRO A 166 -7.50 -10.92 15.83
N ARG A 167 -8.09 -10.70 14.65
CA ARG A 167 -8.73 -11.76 13.85
C ARG A 167 -7.74 -12.56 13.01
N VAL A 168 -6.48 -12.13 12.96
CA VAL A 168 -5.41 -12.85 12.26
C VAL A 168 -5.13 -14.12 13.06
N PRO A 169 -5.30 -15.31 12.48
CA PRO A 169 -5.12 -16.58 13.18
C PRO A 169 -3.63 -16.93 13.30
N MET A 170 -2.89 -16.09 14.01
CA MET A 170 -1.46 -16.20 14.29
C MET A 170 -1.18 -15.80 15.73
N PHE A 171 -0.21 -16.45 16.37
CA PHE A 171 0.23 -16.06 17.70
C PHE A 171 0.82 -14.65 17.67
N ARG A 172 0.64 -13.89 18.76
CA ARG A 172 1.13 -12.50 18.86
C ARG A 172 2.63 -12.38 18.57
N THR A 173 3.43 -13.26 19.16
CA THR A 173 4.88 -13.29 19.00
C THR A 173 5.27 -13.58 17.55
N GLU A 174 4.63 -14.57 16.92
CA GLU A 174 4.85 -14.90 15.50
C GLU A 174 4.46 -13.73 14.57
N LEU A 175 3.36 -13.04 14.87
CA LEU A 175 2.89 -11.90 14.09
C LEU A 175 3.85 -10.71 14.22
N TRP A 176 4.40 -10.50 15.42
CA TRP A 176 5.42 -9.49 15.66
C TRP A 176 6.72 -9.83 14.93
N ASP A 177 7.17 -11.08 15.00
CA ASP A 177 8.36 -11.57 14.30
C ASP A 177 8.21 -11.46 12.78
N LEU A 178 7.01 -11.70 12.27
CA LEU A 178 6.68 -11.47 10.87
C LEU A 178 6.84 -10.00 10.50
N LEU A 179 6.23 -9.06 11.25
CA LEU A 179 6.38 -7.62 11.02
C LEU A 179 7.86 -7.20 11.02
N ARG A 180 8.62 -7.61 12.06
CA ARG A 180 10.05 -7.30 12.17
C ARG A 180 10.84 -7.86 10.99
N SER A 181 10.53 -9.08 10.56
CA SER A 181 11.20 -9.73 9.44
C SER A 181 10.86 -9.07 8.11
N MET A 182 9.62 -8.64 7.90
CA MET A 182 9.20 -7.89 6.71
C MET A 182 9.93 -6.55 6.59
N LEU A 183 10.22 -5.88 7.71
CA LEU A 183 10.94 -4.61 7.73
C LEU A 183 12.46 -4.76 7.63
N SER A 184 13.02 -5.90 8.06
CA SER A 184 14.47 -6.08 8.24
C SER A 184 15.32 -5.96 6.97
N ARG A 185 14.71 -6.05 5.79
CA ARG A 185 15.39 -6.04 4.49
C ARG A 185 14.87 -4.96 3.55
N LEU A 186 14.14 -3.98 4.06
CA LEU A 186 13.67 -2.85 3.26
C LEU A 186 14.68 -1.71 3.37
N GLU A 187 14.93 -1.03 2.25
CA GLU A 187 15.86 0.08 2.09
C GLU A 187 15.55 0.88 0.81
N GLY A 188 15.72 2.20 0.82
CA GLY A 188 15.54 2.99 -0.41
C GLY A 188 14.09 3.44 -0.70
N LEU A 189 13.15 3.23 0.24
CA LEU A 189 11.79 3.76 0.11
C LEU A 189 11.75 5.25 0.41
N ASP A 190 10.80 5.97 -0.17
CA ASP A 190 10.50 7.35 0.25
C ASP A 190 9.55 7.38 1.45
N ARG A 191 8.76 6.32 1.65
CA ARG A 191 7.76 6.20 2.73
C ARG A 191 7.52 4.74 3.12
N ILE A 192 7.41 4.46 4.41
CA ILE A 192 6.95 3.17 4.94
C ILE A 192 5.82 3.43 5.93
N VAL A 193 4.75 2.67 5.86
CA VAL A 193 3.59 2.79 6.75
C VAL A 193 3.28 1.43 7.37
N VAL A 194 3.04 1.38 8.67
CA VAL A 194 2.46 0.22 9.35
C VAL A 194 1.06 0.62 9.83
N ILE A 195 0.06 -0.13 9.41
CA ILE A 195 -1.34 0.11 9.73
C ILE A 195 -1.75 -0.89 10.81
N GLY A 196 -2.22 -0.40 11.95
CA GLY A 196 -2.66 -1.20 13.08
C GLY A 196 -4.12 -0.96 13.43
N ALA A 197 -4.66 -1.83 14.29
CA ALA A 197 -5.95 -1.63 14.92
C ALA A 197 -5.83 -0.65 16.09
N SER A 198 -6.63 0.41 16.08
CA SER A 198 -6.67 1.41 17.18
C SER A 198 -8.10 1.82 17.49
N LYS A 199 -8.90 0.86 17.96
CA LYS A 199 -10.30 1.09 18.35
C LYS A 199 -10.44 1.26 19.86
N GLY A 200 -11.19 2.27 20.26
CA GLY A 200 -11.59 2.51 21.65
C GLY A 200 -10.66 3.42 22.45
N SER A 201 -11.17 3.93 23.57
CA SER A 201 -10.49 4.92 24.43
C SER A 201 -9.17 4.42 25.02
N ASN A 202 -9.07 3.12 25.32
CA ASN A 202 -7.83 2.53 25.83
C ASN A 202 -6.70 2.58 24.81
N MET A 203 -7.00 2.41 23.52
CA MET A 203 -6.01 2.49 22.44
C MET A 203 -5.51 3.91 22.24
N ALA A 204 -6.37 4.93 22.43
CA ALA A 204 -5.96 6.33 22.33
C ALA A 204 -4.92 6.75 23.41
N ARG A 205 -4.87 6.03 24.54
CA ARG A 205 -3.87 6.25 25.60
C ARG A 205 -2.53 5.56 25.31
N LYS A 206 -2.51 4.59 24.39
CA LYS A 206 -1.27 3.90 23.99
C LYS A 206 -0.47 4.77 23.03
N ALA A 207 0.85 4.71 23.18
CA ALA A 207 1.77 5.42 22.29
C ALA A 207 1.55 4.94 20.84
N PRO A 208 1.63 5.85 19.84
CA PRO A 208 1.40 5.50 18.43
C PRO A 208 2.26 4.32 17.92
N TRP A 209 3.47 4.17 18.45
CA TRP A 209 4.41 3.09 18.12
C TRP A 209 4.30 1.85 19.02
N SER A 210 3.34 1.79 19.93
CA SER A 210 3.13 0.61 20.77
C SER A 210 2.73 -0.60 19.92
N SER A 211 3.38 -1.74 20.19
CA SER A 211 3.07 -3.04 19.59
C SER A 211 1.61 -3.46 19.79
N VAL A 212 0.91 -2.93 20.81
CA VAL A 212 -0.52 -3.19 21.06
C VAL A 212 -1.38 -2.86 19.85
N HIS A 213 -1.02 -1.83 19.08
CA HIS A 213 -1.77 -1.46 17.87
C HIS A 213 -1.65 -2.49 16.75
N PHE A 214 -0.55 -3.25 16.69
CA PHE A 214 -0.22 -4.10 15.55
C PHE A 214 -0.41 -5.58 15.88
N VAL A 215 -0.20 -5.97 17.14
CA VAL A 215 -0.24 -7.37 17.61
C VAL A 215 -0.88 -7.54 19.00
N GLY A 216 -1.38 -6.48 19.64
CA GLY A 216 -2.25 -6.59 20.83
C GLY A 216 -1.59 -6.95 22.16
N GLY A 217 -0.30 -6.68 22.34
CA GLY A 217 0.38 -6.83 23.63
C GLY A 217 1.66 -6.01 23.71
N ASP A 218 2.02 -5.59 24.92
CA ASP A 218 3.28 -4.87 25.24
C ASP A 218 4.43 -5.85 25.57
N ASP A 219 4.15 -7.16 25.58
CA ASP A 219 5.06 -8.28 25.92
C ASP A 219 6.09 -8.62 24.83
N VAL A 220 6.02 -7.95 23.67
CA VAL A 220 6.89 -8.20 22.51
C VAL A 220 7.97 -7.13 22.28
N GLY A 221 8.02 -6.11 23.15
CA GLY A 221 9.02 -5.02 23.12
C GLY A 221 8.72 -3.96 22.05
N PRO A 222 8.41 -2.70 22.42
CA PRO A 222 8.05 -1.65 21.46
C PRO A 222 9.25 -0.97 20.78
N ASP A 223 10.47 -1.19 21.28
CA ASP A 223 11.59 -0.28 21.05
C ASP A 223 12.26 -0.39 19.67
N ASP A 224 11.96 -1.42 18.88
CA ASP A 224 12.64 -1.66 17.61
C ASP A 224 11.82 -1.36 16.36
N LEU A 225 10.51 -1.08 16.48
CA LEU A 225 9.66 -0.82 15.31
C LEU A 225 10.05 0.47 14.58
N VAL A 226 10.13 1.59 15.30
CA VAL A 226 10.48 2.89 14.71
C VAL A 226 11.88 2.86 14.09
N PRO A 227 12.94 2.36 14.75
CA PRO A 227 14.25 2.19 14.12
C PRO A 227 14.22 1.37 12.83
N ARG A 228 13.42 0.31 12.74
CA ARG A 228 13.27 -0.50 11.52
C ARG A 228 12.55 0.23 10.39
N LEU A 229 11.51 1.01 10.72
CA LEU A 229 10.85 1.87 9.75
C LEU A 229 11.81 2.95 9.24
N TRP A 230 12.61 3.51 10.14
CA TRP A 230 13.60 4.53 9.85
C TRP A 230 14.68 4.04 8.88
N SER A 231 15.17 2.81 9.06
CA SER A 231 16.16 2.20 8.16
C SER A 231 15.60 1.90 6.76
N ALA A 232 14.30 1.66 6.65
CA ALA A 232 13.66 1.36 5.36
C ALA A 232 13.57 2.57 4.43
N VAL A 233 13.53 3.77 5.00
CA VAL A 233 13.36 5.03 4.26
C VAL A 233 14.72 5.62 3.89
N GLN A 234 14.85 6.10 2.66
CA GLN A 234 16.05 6.75 2.15
C GLN A 234 16.23 8.18 2.67
N GLY A 235 17.45 8.70 2.53
CA GLY A 235 17.84 10.03 3.01
C GLY A 235 18.62 9.97 4.31
N SER A 236 19.19 11.11 4.68
CA SER A 236 19.87 11.33 5.95
C SER A 236 18.86 11.52 7.09
N ASP A 237 19.31 11.36 8.34
CA ASP A 237 18.44 11.37 9.51
C ASP A 237 17.70 12.71 9.72
N ASP A 238 18.31 13.82 9.31
CA ASP A 238 17.72 15.16 9.33
C ASP A 238 16.65 15.37 8.25
N THR A 239 16.50 14.43 7.31
CA THR A 239 15.54 14.51 6.20
C THR A 239 14.35 13.59 6.35
N LYS A 240 14.18 12.90 7.48
CA LYS A 240 13.09 11.96 7.73
C LYS A 240 12.22 12.42 8.89
N VAL A 241 10.95 12.06 8.83
CA VAL A 241 9.97 12.38 9.86
C VAL A 241 9.18 11.13 10.20
N ILE A 242 8.95 10.90 11.50
CA ILE A 242 8.00 9.91 11.99
C ILE A 242 6.64 10.60 12.06
N ARG A 243 5.56 9.98 11.57
CA ARG A 243 4.22 10.54 11.71
C ARG A 243 3.25 9.47 12.16
N TRP A 244 2.15 9.90 12.75
CA TRP A 244 1.01 9.03 12.96
C TRP A 244 -0.31 9.72 12.67
N VAL A 245 -1.30 8.93 12.26
CA VAL A 245 -2.69 9.35 12.11
C VAL A 245 -3.61 8.24 12.62
N ARG A 246 -4.61 8.62 13.40
CA ARG A 246 -5.71 7.77 13.85
C ARG A 246 -6.96 8.16 13.10
N GLU A 247 -7.53 7.21 12.39
CA GLU A 247 -8.75 7.44 11.62
C GLU A 247 -9.54 6.16 11.52
N SER A 248 -10.87 6.24 11.66
CA SER A 248 -11.78 5.10 11.46
C SER A 248 -11.42 3.85 12.29
N GLY A 249 -10.84 4.04 13.47
CA GLY A 249 -10.41 2.95 14.35
C GLY A 249 -9.11 2.27 13.93
N ARG A 250 -8.33 2.91 13.07
CA ARG A 250 -7.00 2.49 12.62
C ARG A 250 -5.95 3.41 13.17
N ILE A 251 -4.71 2.94 13.22
CA ILE A 251 -3.54 3.81 13.31
C ILE A 251 -2.64 3.57 12.12
N HIS A 252 -2.19 4.65 11.51
CA HIS A 252 -1.14 4.67 10.52
C HIS A 252 0.10 5.21 11.22
N LEU A 253 1.11 4.38 11.44
CA LEU A 253 2.43 4.81 11.88
C LEU A 253 3.34 4.82 10.67
N GLU A 254 3.98 5.94 10.38
CA GLU A 254 4.83 6.05 9.19
C GLU A 254 6.17 6.70 9.47
N VAL A 255 7.15 6.34 8.65
CA VAL A 255 8.36 7.14 8.44
C VAL A 255 8.37 7.57 6.98
N VAL A 256 8.69 8.84 6.74
CA VAL A 256 8.62 9.44 5.40
C VAL A 256 9.78 10.42 5.21
N SER A 257 10.33 10.47 4.00
CA SER A 257 11.31 11.49 3.63
C SER A 257 10.62 12.85 3.49
N THR A 258 11.23 13.92 3.98
CA THR A 258 10.66 15.28 4.00
C THR A 258 10.35 15.76 2.57
N ALA A 259 11.20 15.41 1.60
CA ALA A 259 10.97 15.71 0.19
C ALA A 259 9.70 15.03 -0.34
N TYR A 260 9.46 13.76 0.01
CA TYR A 260 8.25 13.06 -0.38
C TYR A 260 7.02 13.57 0.37
N LEU A 261 7.17 13.84 1.67
CA LEU A 261 6.13 14.41 2.52
C LEU A 261 5.55 15.69 1.92
N LEU A 262 6.39 16.69 1.67
CA LEU A 262 5.97 18.00 1.14
C LEU A 262 5.43 17.92 -0.28
N LYS A 263 5.89 16.95 -1.08
CA LYS A 263 5.46 16.81 -2.48
C LYS A 263 4.18 16.02 -2.65
N ARG A 264 3.95 14.98 -1.83
CA ARG A 264 2.97 13.92 -2.10
C ARG A 264 1.99 13.65 -0.97
N VAL A 265 2.31 14.03 0.26
CA VAL A 265 1.50 13.65 1.42
C VAL A 265 0.87 14.87 2.08
N ASP A 266 1.66 15.90 2.39
CA ASP A 266 1.22 17.09 3.11
C ASP A 266 2.14 18.27 2.75
N GLY A 267 1.71 19.06 1.76
CA GLY A 267 2.50 20.19 1.25
C GLY A 267 2.61 21.38 2.20
N ASN A 268 1.74 21.43 3.21
CA ASN A 268 1.74 22.48 4.23
C ASN A 268 2.22 21.95 5.59
N TRP A 269 2.92 20.82 5.59
CA TRP A 269 3.36 20.20 6.84
C TRP A 269 4.19 21.17 7.68
N SER A 270 3.70 21.43 8.89
CA SER A 270 4.37 22.24 9.91
C SER A 270 4.63 21.40 11.17
N ILE A 271 5.81 21.62 11.75
CA ILE A 271 6.43 21.16 13.02
C ILE A 271 5.45 20.68 14.12
N PRO A 272 5.82 19.66 14.94
CA PRO A 272 4.90 18.63 15.45
C PRO A 272 3.91 19.05 16.55
N SER A 273 2.77 18.34 16.56
CA SER A 273 1.85 18.29 17.69
C SER A 273 2.41 17.41 18.82
N SER A 274 2.76 18.03 19.95
CA SER A 274 3.16 17.34 21.17
C SER A 274 1.96 17.08 22.08
N ARG A 275 2.04 16.00 22.87
CA ARG A 275 1.07 15.71 23.93
C ARG A 275 1.32 16.67 25.11
N SER A 276 0.27 17.26 25.66
CA SER A 276 0.34 18.18 26.80
C SER A 276 0.83 17.54 28.10
N SER A 277 0.47 16.27 28.34
CA SER A 277 0.82 15.53 29.57
C SER A 277 0.91 14.03 29.34
N HIS A 278 1.72 13.31 30.11
CA HIS A 278 1.88 11.85 30.06
C HIS A 278 0.63 11.03 30.43
N THR A 279 -0.47 11.68 30.84
CA THR A 279 -1.74 11.02 31.20
C THR A 279 -2.88 11.25 30.20
N ASP A 280 -2.77 12.26 29.34
CA ASP A 280 -3.81 12.63 28.36
C ASP A 280 -3.91 11.62 27.20
N PRO A 281 -5.01 11.47 26.46
CA PRO A 281 -4.96 10.72 25.20
C PRO A 281 -3.87 11.29 24.26
N TRP A 282 -3.23 10.43 23.46
CA TRP A 282 -2.40 10.92 22.37
C TRP A 282 -3.29 11.63 21.34
N PRO A 283 -2.81 12.72 20.69
CA PRO A 283 -3.58 13.37 19.65
C PRO A 283 -3.85 12.39 18.49
N GLU A 284 -4.93 12.65 17.75
CA GLU A 284 -5.33 11.81 16.61
C GLU A 284 -4.23 11.77 15.55
N SER A 285 -3.49 12.86 15.36
CA SER A 285 -2.34 12.92 14.47
C SER A 285 -1.17 13.67 15.09
N GLY A 286 0.04 13.34 14.63
CA GLY A 286 1.26 14.02 15.03
C GLY A 286 2.48 13.57 14.25
N SER A 287 3.62 14.19 14.57
CA SER A 287 4.93 13.93 13.96
C SER A 287 6.08 14.07 14.95
#